data_AF-A0A9D6LLV6-F1
#
_entry.id   AF-A0A9D6LLV6-F1
#
_cell.length_a   1.000
_cell.length_b   1.000
_cell.length_c   1.000
_cell.angle_alpha   90.00
_cell.angle_beta   90.00
_cell.angle_gamma   90.00
#
_symmetry.space_group_name_H-M   'P 1'
#
loop_
_entity.id
_entity.type
_entity.pdbx_description
1 polymer ?
#
loop_
_entity_poly.entity_id
_entity_poly.type
_entity_poly.pdbx_seq_one_letter_code
_entity_poly.pdbx_strand_id
1 'polypeptide(L)' 'AIVTAEEHLIDGGLGSRVAQVVVQNHPVPMEFVGLKNTYAESGTPAQLFERYGLTAKAIVEAIETVC' A
#
# COMPACT_ATOMS: atom_id res chain seq x y z
N ALA A 1 0.72 4.10 -14.44
CA ALA A 1 1.11 3.52 -13.14
C ALA A 1 -0.13 3.29 -12.29
N ILE A 2 -0.07 2.39 -11.30
CA ILE A 2 -1.15 2.11 -10.35
C ILE A 2 -0.59 2.21 -8.93
N VAL A 3 -1.32 2.82 -8.01
CA VAL A 3 -1.03 2.77 -6.57
C VAL A 3 -2.21 2.11 -5.87
N THR A 4 -1.97 1.08 -5.08
CA THR A 4 -3.00 0.46 -4.22
C THR A 4 -2.78 0.87 -2.77
N ALA A 5 -3.85 1.21 -2.05
CA ALA A 5 -3.81 1.54 -0.64
C ALA A 5 -4.74 0.62 0.16
N GLU A 6 -4.24 -0.01 1.21
CA GLU A 6 -4.99 -0.93 2.07
C GLU A 6 -4.58 -0.84 3.55
N GLU A 7 -5.55 -0.91 4.46
CA GLU A 7 -5.31 -1.12 5.89
C GLU A 7 -5.15 -2.63 6.17
N HIS A 8 -4.20 -3.25 5.50
CA HIS A 8 -3.93 -4.69 5.57
C HIS A 8 -2.47 -4.97 5.18
N LEU A 9 -2.00 -6.19 5.45
CA LEU A 9 -0.70 -6.66 4.94
C LEU A 9 -0.68 -6.63 3.42
N ILE A 10 0.38 -6.05 2.85
CA ILE A 10 0.58 -6.00 1.39
C ILE A 10 0.75 -7.42 0.80
N ASP A 11 1.27 -8.35 1.60
CA ASP A 11 1.45 -9.75 1.26
C ASP A 11 0.10 -10.48 1.27
N GLY A 12 -0.41 -10.83 0.09
CA GLY A 12 -1.70 -11.50 -0.06
C GLY A 12 -2.94 -10.59 0.06
N GLY A 13 -2.73 -9.28 0.22
CA GLY A 13 -3.76 -8.26 0.30
C GLY A 13 -4.42 -7.88 -1.02
N LEU A 14 -5.05 -6.70 -1.04
CA LEU A 14 -5.63 -6.07 -2.22
C LEU A 14 -4.58 -5.85 -3.30
N GLY A 15 -3.45 -5.25 -2.94
CA GLY A 15 -2.35 -4.96 -3.86
C GLY A 15 -1.86 -6.20 -4.59
N SER A 16 -1.63 -7.28 -3.85
CA SER A 16 -1.23 -8.58 -4.39
C SER A 16 -2.23 -9.14 -5.41
N ARG A 17 -3.54 -8.99 -5.17
CA ARG A 17 -4.59 -9.45 -6.11
C ARG A 17 -4.66 -8.57 -7.35
N VAL A 18 -4.56 -7.25 -7.20
CA VAL A 18 -4.53 -6.33 -8.34
C VAL A 18 -3.30 -6.61 -9.20
N ALA A 19 -2.13 -6.79 -8.59
CA ALA A 19 -0.88 -7.10 -9.30
C ALA A 19 -0.98 -8.37 -10.16
N GLN A 20 -1.63 -9.43 -9.66
CA GLN A 20 -1.87 -10.66 -10.42
C GLN A 20 -2.68 -10.41 -11.70
N VAL A 21 -3.76 -9.63 -11.61
CA VAL A 21 -4.57 -9.30 -12.78
C VAL A 21 -3.78 -8.40 -13.75
N VAL A 22 -3.08 -7.40 -13.22
CA VAL A 22 -2.31 -6.44 -14.03
C VAL A 22 -1.21 -7.15 -14.81
N VAL A 23 -0.42 -8.01 -14.16
CA VAL A 23 0.70 -8.71 -14.83
C VAL A 23 0.23 -9.70 -15.90
N GLN A 24 -0.97 -10.27 -15.75
CA GLN A 24 -1.56 -11.18 -16.73
C GLN A 24 -2.12 -10.46 -17.97
N ASN A 25 -2.56 -9.20 -17.83
CA ASN A 25 -3.28 -8.50 -18.90
C ASN A 25 -2.44 -7.38 -19.53
N HIS A 26 -1.86 -6.50 -18.72
CA HIS A 26 -1.04 -5.37 -19.19
C HIS A 26 -0.14 -4.87 -18.05
N PRO A 27 1.11 -5.36 -17.95
CA PRO A 27 2.05 -4.91 -16.94
C PRO A 27 2.24 -3.39 -16.99
N VAL A 28 2.14 -2.73 -15.83
CA VAL A 28 2.43 -1.31 -15.63
C VAL A 28 3.18 -1.13 -14.32
N PRO A 29 3.94 -0.03 -14.14
CA PRO A 29 4.53 0.29 -12.84
C PRO A 29 3.46 0.34 -11.74
N MET A 30 3.74 -0.29 -10.60
CA MET A 30 2.85 -0.37 -9.45
C MET A 30 3.58 -0.03 -8.16
N GLU A 31 2.88 0.62 -7.23
CA GLU A 31 3.33 0.84 -5.85
C GLU A 31 2.24 0.45 -4.83
N PHE A 32 2.69 0.10 -3.62
CA PHE A 32 1.84 -0.47 -2.57
C PHE A 32 1.91 0.33 -1.26
N VAL A 33 0.78 0.89 -0.85
CA VAL A 33 0.59 1.50 0.47
C VAL A 33 -0.18 0.52 1.36
N GLY A 34 0.48 0.00 2.38
CA GLY A 34 -0.11 -0.98 3.29
C GLY A 34 0.87 -1.42 4.38
N LEU A 35 0.43 -2.32 5.24
CA LEU A 35 1.24 -2.83 6.36
C LEU A 35 2.35 -3.76 5.83
N LYS A 36 3.58 -3.53 6.29
CA LYS A 36 4.79 -4.28 5.87
C LYS A 36 5.21 -5.26 6.96
N ASN A 37 4.48 -6.37 7.09
CA ASN A 37 4.78 -7.48 8.03
C ASN A 37 5.31 -7.04 9.41
N THR A 38 4.63 -6.07 10.03
CA THR A 38 4.93 -5.56 11.38
C THR A 38 3.80 -5.89 12.34
N TYR A 39 4.14 -6.23 13.59
CA TYR A 39 3.15 -6.46 14.64
C TYR A 39 2.37 -5.18 14.98
N ALA A 40 1.10 -5.34 15.34
CA ALA A 40 0.22 -4.25 15.74
C ALA A 40 0.59 -3.77 17.15
N GLU A 41 0.95 -2.49 17.25
CA GLU A 41 1.14 -1.81 18.52
C GLU A 41 -0.17 -1.18 19.02
N SER A 42 -0.28 -0.97 20.32
CA SER A 42 -1.42 -0.26 20.91
C SER A 42 -1.22 1.25 20.73
N GLY A 43 -2.22 1.93 20.18
CA GLY A 43 -2.20 3.37 19.98
C GLY A 43 -3.55 3.86 19.47
N THR A 44 -3.69 5.19 19.30
CA THR A 44 -4.87 5.74 18.64
C THR A 44 -4.80 5.51 17.13
N PRO A 45 -5.95 5.38 16.43
CA PRO A 45 -5.95 5.15 14.98
C PRO A 45 -5.09 6.14 14.19
N ALA A 46 -5.13 7.43 14.55
CA ALA A 46 -4.32 8.46 13.90
C ALA A 46 -2.80 8.22 14.06
N GLN A 47 -2.36 7.87 15.27
CA GLN A 47 -0.95 7.56 15.54
C GLN A 47 -0.49 6.31 14.80
N LEU A 48 -1.36 5.30 14.72
CA LEU A 48 -1.04 4.06 14.00
C LEU A 48 -0.97 4.32 12.49
N PHE A 49 -1.89 5.09 11.92
CA PHE A 49 -1.85 5.43 10.50
C PHE A 49 -0.61 6.24 10.13
N GLU A 50 -0.24 7.22 10.95
CA GLU A 50 0.98 7.99 10.72
C GLU A 50 2.22 7.11 10.81
N ARG A 51 2.31 6.26 11.84
CA ARG A 51 3.45 5.36 12.06
C ARG A 51 3.64 4.33 10.95
N TYR A 52 2.54 3.74 10.47
CA TYR A 52 2.59 2.70 9.45
C TYR A 52 2.51 3.26 8.02
N GLY A 53 2.51 4.60 7.85
CA GLY A 53 2.47 5.22 6.53
C GLY A 53 1.14 5.01 5.81
N LEU A 54 0.03 4.85 6.53
CA LEU A 54 -1.33 4.72 5.98
C LEU A 54 -2.00 6.09 5.89
N THR A 55 -1.28 7.09 5.38
CA THR A 55 -1.73 8.48 5.32
C THR A 55 -1.87 8.95 3.88
N ALA A 56 -2.63 10.03 3.67
CA ALA A 56 -2.72 10.69 2.37
C ALA A 56 -1.35 11.11 1.83
N LYS A 57 -0.43 11.54 2.71
CA LYS A 57 0.95 11.91 2.35
C LYS A 57 1.70 10.71 1.75
N ALA A 58 1.58 9.54 2.37
CA ALA A 58 2.22 8.32 1.87
C ALA A 58 1.66 7.88 0.51
N ILE A 59 0.38 8.10 0.24
CA ILE A 59 -0.22 7.85 -1.08
C ILE A 59 0.39 8.79 -2.13
N VAL A 60 0.55 10.07 -1.80
CA VAL A 60 1.19 11.04 -2.71
C VAL A 60 2.65 10.65 -3.00
N GLU A 61 3.41 10.30 -1.96
CA GLU A 61 4.80 9.85 -2.11
C GLU A 61 4.91 8.57 -2.97
N ALA A 62 3.97 7.63 -2.83
CA ALA A 62 3.90 6.44 -3.67
C ALA A 62 3.59 6.78 -5.13
N ILE A 63 2.72 7.77 -5.39
CA ILE A 63 2.43 8.26 -6.75
C ILE A 63 3.67 8.93 -7.36
N GLU A 64 4.39 9.75 -6.60
CA GLU A 64 5.63 10.40 -7.06
C GLU A 64 6.74 9.39 -7.34
N THR A 65 6.80 8.29 -6.57
CA THR A 65 7.81 7.23 -6.73
C THR A 65 7.55 6.36 -7.97
N VAL A 66 6.27 6.09 -8.28
CA VAL A 66 5.88 5.19 -9.37
C VAL A 66 5.86 5.87 -10.75
N CYS A 67 5.95 7.21 -10.79
CA CYS A 67 5.98 8.05 -11.99
C CYS A 67 7.42 8.25 -12.50
#